data_AF-A0A2V6E127-F1
#
_entry.id   AF-A0A2V6E127-F1
#
_cell.length_a   1.000
_cell.length_b   1.000
_cell.length_c   1.000
_cell.angle_alpha   90.00
_cell.angle_beta   90.00
_cell.angle_gamma   90.00
#
_symmetry.space_group_name_H-M   'P 1'
#
loop_
_entity.id
_entity.type
_entity.pdbx_description
1 polymer ?
#
loop_
_entity_poly.entity_id
_entity_poly.type
_entity_poly.pdbx_seq_one_letter_code
_entity_poly.pdbx_strand_id
1 'polypeptide(L)'
;MTSAIWKSAANRTARSKPNGRRSRPHENLRPRCGQLHCRSCPQSAARIGRDLPWERTLITFGDERCVPPDDAQSNFRMAREALFVPASVPEKSIMRMRGEIDPAIAAQQYQDDVDLLATQRGEQIYRHDLILLGLGDDGHTASLFPGSAALNEATRRVVANFVSKLNAWRLTFTFPLINHARHVCFLVNASKQAKLTERVISGDPQFPASRVNPTAGKLTWILGE
;
A
#
# COMPACT_ATOMS: atom_id res chain seq x y z
N MET A 1 -2.44 -9.41 -17.52
CA MET A 1 -3.14 -8.67 -16.45
C MET A 1 -2.11 -7.77 -15.79
N THR A 2 -2.38 -6.48 -15.67
CA THR A 2 -1.46 -5.56 -14.97
C THR A 2 -1.62 -5.79 -13.47
N SER A 3 -0.53 -5.96 -12.72
CA SER A 3 -0.59 -6.11 -11.26
C SER A 3 -0.04 -4.89 -10.54
N ALA A 4 -0.83 -4.34 -9.60
CA ALA A 4 -0.47 -3.17 -8.81
C ALA A 4 -0.71 -3.43 -7.31
N ILE A 5 0.24 -3.02 -6.46
CA ILE A 5 0.11 -3.10 -5.01
C ILE A 5 -0.45 -1.80 -4.43
N TRP A 6 -1.41 -1.88 -3.52
CA TRP A 6 -1.95 -0.74 -2.79
C TRP A 6 -1.16 -0.42 -1.51
N LYS A 7 -1.07 0.88 -1.18
CA LYS A 7 -0.31 1.45 -0.04
C LYS A 7 -1.13 1.48 1.26
N SER A 8 -0.54 1.00 2.35
CA SER A 8 -0.87 1.46 3.70
C SER A 8 -0.36 2.89 3.92
N ALA A 9 -1.24 3.88 4.05
CA ALA A 9 -0.85 5.16 4.64
C ALA A 9 -0.63 4.99 6.14
N ALA A 10 0.63 4.96 6.59
CA ALA A 10 0.95 5.13 8.00
C ALA A 10 0.66 6.58 8.45
N ASN A 11 0.07 6.70 9.64
CA ASN A 11 -0.14 7.91 10.45
C ASN A 11 -1.11 8.99 9.96
N ARG A 12 -2.39 8.85 10.34
CA ARG A 12 -3.20 10.00 10.77
C ARG A 12 -3.10 10.12 12.29
N THR A 13 -2.28 11.04 12.78
CA THR A 13 -2.42 11.54 14.15
C THR A 13 -3.74 12.31 14.25
N ALA A 14 -4.57 11.92 15.21
CA ALA A 14 -5.83 12.57 15.52
C ALA A 14 -5.57 14.03 15.90
N ARG A 15 -6.12 14.99 15.13
CA ARG A 15 -6.26 16.37 15.60
C ARG A 15 -7.61 16.53 16.31
N SER A 16 -7.52 16.93 17.56
CA SER A 16 -8.61 17.34 18.43
C SER A 16 -9.39 18.53 17.83
N LYS A 17 -10.72 18.49 17.97
CA LYS A 17 -11.62 19.62 17.66
C LYS A 17 -11.58 20.64 18.80
N PRO A 18 -11.73 21.95 18.52
CA PRO A 18 -12.35 22.88 19.44
C PRO A 18 -13.85 23.09 19.10
N ASN A 19 -14.65 23.15 20.15
CA ASN A 19 -16.06 23.53 20.20
C ASN A 19 -16.29 24.99 19.77
N GLY A 20 -17.50 25.32 19.27
CA GLY A 20 -18.00 26.71 19.36
C GLY A 20 -19.14 27.18 18.46
N ARG A 21 -20.39 26.87 18.86
CA ARG A 21 -21.64 27.69 18.78
C ARG A 21 -22.28 28.07 17.43
N ARG A 22 -23.61 28.32 17.56
CA ARG A 22 -24.71 28.34 16.58
C ARG A 22 -25.05 29.75 16.06
N SER A 23 -25.62 29.85 14.85
CA SER A 23 -26.92 30.50 14.56
C SER A 23 -27.31 30.35 13.06
N ARG A 24 -28.63 30.27 12.79
CA ARG A 24 -29.31 30.10 11.48
C ARG A 24 -29.71 31.50 10.89
N PRO A 25 -30.58 31.58 9.85
CA PRO A 25 -30.43 31.21 8.43
C PRO A 25 -30.70 32.42 7.51
N HIS A 26 -30.33 32.40 6.23
CA HIS A 26 -31.05 33.12 5.16
C HIS A 26 -30.70 32.57 3.77
N GLU A 27 -31.64 32.83 2.87
CA GLU A 27 -31.97 32.16 1.62
C GLU A 27 -31.26 32.78 0.41
N ASN A 28 -31.25 32.02 -0.69
CA ASN A 28 -31.01 32.42 -2.09
C ASN A 28 -29.60 32.84 -2.53
N LEU A 29 -28.99 31.97 -3.36
CA LEU A 29 -28.68 32.22 -4.78
C LEU A 29 -27.70 31.15 -5.29
N ARG A 30 -28.12 30.40 -6.32
CA ARG A 30 -27.20 29.57 -7.12
C ARG A 30 -26.29 30.49 -7.94
N PRO A 31 -24.97 30.24 -8.02
CA PRO A 31 -24.20 30.52 -9.21
C PRO A 31 -23.96 29.21 -9.96
N ARG A 32 -24.29 29.21 -11.25
CA ARG A 32 -23.80 28.23 -12.23
C ARG A 32 -22.27 28.39 -12.26
N CYS A 33 -21.53 27.39 -11.76
CA CYS A 33 -20.09 27.36 -12.00
C CYS A 33 -19.88 26.80 -13.41
N GLY A 34 -19.70 27.72 -14.34
CA GLY A 34 -19.14 27.46 -15.67
C GLY A 34 -17.70 26.95 -15.57
N GLN A 35 -17.24 26.41 -16.68
CA GLN A 35 -15.95 25.77 -16.87
C GLN A 35 -14.76 26.55 -16.30
N LEU A 36 -13.74 25.77 -15.92
CA LEU A 36 -12.32 26.10 -15.71
C LEU A 36 -11.86 26.21 -14.25
N HIS A 37 -10.99 25.25 -13.90
CA HIS A 37 -10.02 25.29 -12.79
C HIS A 37 -10.55 25.22 -11.34
N CYS A 38 -10.88 24.01 -10.91
CA CYS A 38 -10.77 23.64 -9.49
C CYS A 38 -9.96 22.35 -9.35
N ARG A 39 -8.62 22.49 -9.21
CA ARG A 39 -7.68 21.37 -9.00
C ARG A 39 -7.75 20.77 -7.58
N SER A 40 -8.61 21.28 -6.71
CA SER A 40 -8.76 20.88 -5.31
C SER A 40 -10.05 20.12 -5.00
N CYS A 41 -10.76 19.63 -6.01
CA CYS A 41 -11.93 18.79 -5.79
C CYS A 41 -11.54 17.31 -5.65
N PRO A 42 -11.95 16.60 -4.57
CA PRO A 42 -11.76 15.14 -4.41
C PRO A 42 -12.35 14.31 -5.58
N GLN A 43 -13.21 14.92 -6.39
CA GLN A 43 -13.83 14.32 -7.58
C GLN A 43 -12.83 14.02 -8.71
N SER A 44 -11.65 14.65 -8.72
CA SER A 44 -10.65 14.47 -9.80
C SER A 44 -9.95 13.11 -9.76
N ALA A 45 -9.53 12.63 -8.58
CA ALA A 45 -8.93 11.30 -8.41
C ALA A 45 -9.95 10.18 -8.68
N ALA A 46 -11.21 10.36 -8.24
CA ALA A 46 -12.30 9.43 -8.52
C ALA A 46 -12.70 9.37 -10.01
N ARG A 47 -12.42 10.42 -10.80
CA ARG A 47 -12.64 10.42 -12.25
C ARG A 47 -11.54 9.67 -12.98
N ILE A 48 -10.27 9.93 -12.64
CA ILE A 48 -9.12 9.23 -13.22
C ILE A 48 -9.17 7.73 -12.90
N GLY A 49 -9.61 7.36 -11.69
CA GLY A 49 -9.76 5.97 -11.29
C GLY A 49 -10.77 5.20 -12.13
N ARG A 50 -11.87 5.81 -12.60
CA ARG A 50 -12.92 5.10 -13.36
C ARG A 50 -12.52 4.71 -14.78
N ASP A 51 -11.56 5.42 -15.37
CA ASP A 51 -11.13 5.18 -16.76
C ASP A 51 -10.02 4.11 -16.86
N LEU A 52 -9.59 3.53 -15.73
CA LEU A 52 -8.61 2.46 -15.71
C LEU A 52 -9.24 1.09 -16.02
N PRO A 53 -8.54 0.19 -16.74
CA PRO A 53 -9.06 -1.12 -17.12
C PRO A 53 -9.02 -2.11 -15.94
N TRP A 54 -9.84 -1.87 -14.91
CA TRP A 54 -9.86 -2.68 -13.68
C TRP A 54 -10.17 -4.16 -13.94
N GLU A 55 -11.02 -4.44 -14.92
CA GLU A 55 -11.34 -5.81 -15.39
C GLU A 55 -10.10 -6.59 -15.86
N ARG A 56 -9.01 -5.90 -16.22
CA ARG A 56 -7.74 -6.50 -16.70
C ARG A 56 -6.59 -6.26 -15.72
N THR A 57 -6.89 -5.70 -14.56
CA THR A 57 -5.93 -5.36 -13.51
C THR A 57 -6.15 -6.27 -12.31
N LEU A 58 -5.09 -6.87 -11.79
CA LEU A 58 -5.11 -7.65 -10.56
C LEU A 58 -4.41 -6.88 -9.45
N ILE A 59 -5.17 -6.48 -8.43
CA ILE A 59 -4.67 -5.75 -7.27
C ILE A 59 -4.33 -6.74 -6.18
N THR A 60 -3.07 -6.71 -5.73
CA THR A 60 -2.57 -7.50 -4.62
C THR A 60 -2.14 -6.56 -3.49
N PHE A 61 -2.02 -7.06 -2.26
CA PHE A 61 -1.54 -6.31 -1.10
C PHE A 61 -0.12 -6.75 -0.76
N GLY A 62 0.78 -5.78 -0.61
CA GLY A 62 2.17 -6.04 -0.23
C GLY A 62 2.35 -6.29 1.27
N ASP A 63 1.43 -5.78 2.08
CA ASP A 63 1.31 -6.10 3.50
C ASP A 63 -0.11 -5.87 4.00
N GLU A 64 -0.44 -6.46 5.14
CA GLU A 64 -1.72 -6.28 5.82
C GLU A 64 -1.58 -6.48 7.34
N ARG A 65 -2.49 -5.86 8.07
CA ARG A 65 -2.62 -5.94 9.52
C ARG A 65 -3.47 -7.17 9.84
N CYS A 66 -3.05 -7.96 10.82
CA CYS A 66 -3.83 -9.11 11.29
C CYS A 66 -5.04 -8.65 12.12
N VAL A 67 -6.02 -8.04 11.44
CA VAL A 67 -7.29 -7.53 11.97
C VAL A 67 -8.44 -7.83 10.98
N PRO A 68 -9.71 -7.75 11.41
CA PRO A 68 -10.86 -7.83 10.51
C PRO A 68 -10.81 -6.87 9.31
N PRO A 69 -11.39 -7.24 8.15
CA PRO A 69 -11.33 -6.44 6.93
C PRO A 69 -12.10 -5.10 7.00
N ASP A 70 -12.93 -4.91 8.03
CA ASP A 70 -13.65 -3.69 8.35
C ASP A 70 -12.99 -2.89 9.50
N ASP A 71 -11.88 -3.37 10.06
CA ASP A 71 -11.12 -2.64 11.07
C ASP A 71 -10.50 -1.37 10.49
N ALA A 72 -10.45 -0.30 11.27
CA ALA A 72 -9.88 0.99 10.86
C ALA A 72 -8.38 0.92 10.50
N GLN A 73 -7.68 -0.12 10.97
CA GLN A 73 -6.28 -0.39 10.66
C GLN A 73 -6.08 -1.27 9.42
N SER A 74 -7.13 -1.84 8.82
CA SER A 74 -6.98 -2.68 7.63
C SER A 74 -6.56 -1.85 6.40
N ASN A 75 -5.51 -2.32 5.72
CA ASN A 75 -5.08 -1.79 4.44
C ASN A 75 -6.15 -2.04 3.37
N PHE A 76 -6.79 -3.21 3.39
CA PHE A 76 -7.92 -3.54 2.54
C PHE A 76 -9.08 -2.56 2.73
N ARG A 77 -9.49 -2.26 3.97
CA ARG A 77 -10.53 -1.24 4.24
C ARG A 77 -10.14 0.11 3.64
N MET A 78 -8.92 0.56 3.91
CA MET A 78 -8.40 1.82 3.41
C MET A 78 -8.45 1.89 1.87
N ALA A 79 -8.01 0.83 1.19
CA ALA A 79 -8.05 0.71 -0.27
C ALA A 79 -9.47 0.71 -0.81
N ARG A 80 -10.37 0.00 -0.13
CA ARG A 80 -11.77 -0.11 -0.50
C ARG A 80 -12.47 1.23 -0.46
N GLU A 81 -12.28 1.99 0.61
CA GLU A 81 -12.88 3.32 0.80
C GLU A 81 -12.26 4.37 -0.13
N ALA A 82 -10.94 4.34 -0.32
CA ALA A 82 -10.22 5.37 -1.08
C ALA A 82 -10.24 5.15 -2.60
N LEU A 83 -10.28 3.90 -3.06
CA LEU A 83 -10.16 3.55 -4.48
C LEU A 83 -11.24 2.58 -4.95
N PHE A 84 -11.39 1.41 -4.33
CA PHE A 84 -12.16 0.33 -4.96
C PHE A 84 -13.64 0.68 -5.14
N VAL A 85 -14.28 1.24 -4.09
CA VAL A 85 -15.68 1.68 -4.18
C VAL A 85 -15.84 2.90 -5.10
N PRO A 86 -15.06 4.00 -4.94
CA PRO A 86 -15.17 5.16 -5.84
C PRO A 86 -14.91 4.87 -7.32
N ALA A 87 -14.01 3.94 -7.63
CA ALA A 87 -13.63 3.58 -9.00
C ALA A 87 -14.36 2.34 -9.54
N SER A 88 -15.28 1.75 -8.75
CA SER A 88 -16.04 0.54 -9.11
C SER A 88 -15.15 -0.62 -9.56
N VAL A 89 -14.07 -0.87 -8.81
CA VAL A 89 -13.14 -1.99 -9.08
C VAL A 89 -13.88 -3.31 -8.84
N PRO A 90 -13.87 -4.25 -9.81
CA PRO A 90 -14.51 -5.56 -9.63
C PRO A 90 -13.86 -6.37 -8.50
N GLU A 91 -14.65 -7.09 -7.71
CA GLU A 91 -14.12 -7.92 -6.61
C GLU A 91 -13.13 -8.99 -7.10
N LYS A 92 -13.39 -9.58 -8.26
CA LYS A 92 -12.49 -10.55 -8.91
C LYS A 92 -11.11 -9.98 -9.27
N SER A 93 -10.98 -8.65 -9.32
CA SER A 93 -9.73 -7.95 -9.57
C SER A 93 -8.93 -7.68 -8.30
N ILE A 94 -9.43 -8.09 -7.12
CA ILE A 94 -8.83 -7.78 -5.82
C ILE A 94 -8.50 -9.08 -5.09
N MET A 95 -7.22 -9.29 -4.81
CA MET A 95 -6.73 -10.38 -3.98
C MET A 95 -6.26 -9.81 -2.64
N ARG A 96 -7.11 -9.88 -1.61
CA ARG A 96 -6.80 -9.34 -0.27
C ARG A 96 -6.06 -10.37 0.58
N MET A 97 -5.18 -9.89 1.44
CA MET A 97 -4.67 -10.70 2.55
C MET A 97 -5.77 -10.84 3.62
N ARG A 98 -5.88 -12.03 4.23
CA ARG A 98 -6.89 -12.32 5.26
C ARG A 98 -6.33 -12.02 6.65
N GLY A 99 -6.42 -10.76 7.06
CA GLY A 99 -5.96 -10.33 8.38
C GLY A 99 -6.76 -10.92 9.55
N GLU A 100 -7.98 -11.41 9.28
CA GLU A 100 -8.93 -11.88 10.29
C GLU A 100 -8.74 -13.32 10.77
N ILE A 101 -7.79 -14.07 10.18
CA ILE A 101 -7.50 -15.46 10.55
C ILE A 101 -6.09 -15.57 11.14
N ASP A 102 -5.71 -16.79 11.58
CA ASP A 102 -4.37 -17.05 12.10
C ASP A 102 -3.28 -16.53 11.12
N PRO A 103 -2.29 -15.74 11.59
CA PRO A 103 -1.31 -15.12 10.71
C PRO A 103 -0.50 -16.12 9.87
N ALA A 104 -0.11 -17.26 10.42
CA ALA A 104 0.68 -18.25 9.69
C ALA A 104 -0.15 -18.91 8.60
N ILE A 105 -1.42 -19.23 8.90
CA ILE A 105 -2.38 -19.74 7.91
C ILE A 105 -2.65 -18.70 6.81
N ALA A 106 -2.89 -17.43 7.18
CA ALA A 106 -3.14 -16.37 6.21
C ALA A 106 -1.95 -16.13 5.27
N ALA A 107 -0.73 -16.14 5.81
CA ALA A 107 0.48 -16.00 5.01
C ALA A 107 0.67 -17.17 4.05
N GLN A 108 0.35 -18.40 4.49
CA GLN A 108 0.41 -19.58 3.62
C GLN A 108 -0.64 -19.53 2.50
N GLN A 109 -1.90 -19.22 2.83
CA GLN A 109 -2.96 -19.09 1.82
C GLN A 109 -2.60 -18.06 0.74
N TYR A 110 -2.11 -16.89 1.17
CA TYR A 110 -1.74 -15.84 0.24
C TYR A 110 -0.47 -16.17 -0.57
N GLN A 111 0.47 -16.93 0.02
CA GLN A 111 1.61 -17.51 -0.71
C GLN A 111 1.11 -18.44 -1.82
N ASP A 112 0.22 -19.38 -1.49
CA ASP A 112 -0.32 -20.37 -2.44
C ASP A 112 -1.05 -19.68 -3.60
N ASP A 113 -1.83 -18.64 -3.30
CA ASP A 113 -2.51 -17.82 -4.33
C ASP A 113 -1.51 -17.12 -5.26
N VAL A 114 -0.42 -16.54 -4.72
CA VAL A 114 0.63 -15.91 -5.51
C VAL A 114 1.40 -16.92 -6.37
N ASP A 115 1.68 -18.11 -5.83
CA ASP A 115 2.39 -19.17 -6.55
C ASP A 115 1.51 -19.79 -7.66
N LEU A 116 0.19 -19.85 -7.45
CA LEU A 116 -0.76 -20.23 -8.49
C LEU A 116 -0.75 -19.21 -9.65
N LEU A 117 -0.73 -17.91 -9.35
CA LEU A 117 -0.61 -16.86 -10.38
C LEU A 117 0.71 -16.97 -11.16
N ALA A 118 1.81 -17.30 -10.49
CA ALA A 118 3.10 -17.54 -11.13
C ALA A 118 3.00 -18.71 -12.11
N THR A 119 2.46 -19.84 -11.64
CA THR A 119 2.26 -21.06 -12.43
C THR A 119 1.40 -20.82 -13.67
N GLN A 120 0.29 -20.09 -13.52
CA GLN A 120 -0.59 -19.72 -14.64
C GLN A 120 0.12 -18.86 -15.71
N ARG A 121 1.20 -18.17 -15.34
CA ARG A 121 2.03 -17.37 -16.26
C ARG A 121 3.29 -18.10 -16.74
N GLY A 122 3.54 -19.33 -16.28
CA GLY A 122 4.80 -20.03 -16.54
C GLY A 122 6.01 -19.38 -15.87
N GLU A 123 5.79 -18.67 -14.76
CA GLU A 123 6.82 -17.97 -13.99
C GLU A 123 7.15 -18.78 -12.71
N GLN A 124 8.42 -18.76 -12.28
CA GLN A 124 8.84 -19.39 -11.01
C GLN A 124 8.43 -18.56 -9.78
N ILE A 125 8.36 -17.24 -9.95
CA ILE A 125 7.90 -16.29 -8.95
C ILE A 125 6.97 -15.34 -9.69
N TYR A 126 5.80 -15.06 -9.13
CA TYR A 126 4.88 -14.14 -9.78
C TYR A 126 5.49 -12.76 -9.92
N ARG A 127 5.65 -12.31 -11.16
CA ARG A 127 6.31 -11.06 -11.49
C ARG A 127 5.30 -9.91 -11.57
N HIS A 128 5.16 -9.20 -10.45
CA HIS A 128 4.34 -7.99 -10.38
C HIS A 128 4.84 -6.93 -11.36
N ASP A 129 3.92 -6.26 -12.05
CA ASP A 129 4.26 -5.17 -12.97
C ASP A 129 4.65 -3.91 -12.19
N LEU A 130 3.90 -3.59 -11.13
CA LEU A 130 4.14 -2.44 -10.27
C LEU A 130 3.92 -2.78 -8.80
N ILE A 131 4.89 -2.48 -7.96
CA ILE A 131 4.77 -2.51 -6.51
C ILE A 131 4.88 -1.09 -5.95
N LEU A 132 3.83 -0.62 -5.28
CA LEU A 132 3.88 0.67 -4.57
C LEU A 132 4.27 0.44 -3.11
N LEU A 133 5.31 1.14 -2.67
CA LEU A 133 5.84 1.05 -1.31
C LEU A 133 5.77 2.39 -0.58
N GLY A 134 5.59 2.31 0.74
CA GLY A 134 5.80 3.42 1.66
C GLY A 134 7.17 3.35 2.32
N LEU A 135 7.56 4.46 2.94
CA LEU A 135 8.69 4.55 3.85
C LEU A 135 8.17 4.98 5.23
N GLY A 136 8.38 4.12 6.24
CA GLY A 136 8.07 4.47 7.62
C GLY A 136 9.18 5.24 8.31
N ASP A 137 8.85 5.86 9.45
CA ASP A 137 9.75 6.76 10.18
C ASP A 137 11.03 6.08 10.74
N ASP A 138 11.07 4.75 10.77
CA ASP A 138 12.24 3.92 11.14
C ASP A 138 12.86 3.19 9.93
N GLY A 139 12.53 3.62 8.71
CA GLY A 139 13.08 3.06 7.47
C GLY A 139 12.49 1.71 7.05
N HIS A 140 11.43 1.24 7.73
CA HIS A 140 10.70 0.05 7.28
C HIS A 140 9.94 0.32 5.98
N THR A 141 9.67 -0.76 5.24
CA THR A 141 8.75 -0.76 4.10
C THR A 141 7.92 -2.03 4.12
N ALA A 142 6.73 -2.02 3.49
CA ALA A 142 5.71 -3.05 3.71
C ALA A 142 5.55 -3.28 5.23
N SER A 143 5.62 -4.53 5.69
CA SER A 143 5.76 -4.83 7.12
C SER A 143 7.13 -5.47 7.43
N LEU A 144 8.19 -5.04 6.75
CA LEU A 144 9.59 -5.42 6.96
C LEU A 144 10.28 -4.39 7.88
N PHE A 145 10.25 -4.65 9.18
CA PHE A 145 10.76 -3.74 10.22
C PHE A 145 12.21 -4.03 10.61
N PRO A 146 13.00 -3.00 11.01
CA PRO A 146 14.33 -3.22 11.57
C PRO A 146 14.33 -4.28 12.68
N GLY A 147 15.23 -5.25 12.58
CA GLY A 147 15.38 -6.34 13.56
C GLY A 147 14.30 -7.43 13.51
N SER A 148 13.30 -7.35 12.61
CA SER A 148 12.28 -8.39 12.49
C SER A 148 12.78 -9.63 11.71
N ALA A 149 12.25 -10.80 12.05
CA ALA A 149 12.68 -12.07 11.44
C ALA A 149 12.46 -12.13 9.92
N ALA A 150 11.41 -11.45 9.42
CA ALA A 150 11.10 -11.39 7.98
C ALA A 150 12.21 -10.75 7.14
N LEU A 151 13.14 -9.99 7.75
CA LEU A 151 14.31 -9.44 7.05
C LEU A 151 15.28 -10.51 6.55
N ASN A 152 15.27 -11.71 7.15
CA ASN A 152 16.17 -12.80 6.82
C ASN A 152 15.51 -13.85 5.91
N GLU A 153 14.24 -13.66 5.53
CA GLU A 153 13.54 -14.57 4.64
C GLU A 153 14.06 -14.46 3.19
N ALA A 154 14.52 -15.58 2.66
CA ALA A 154 15.13 -15.69 1.33
C ALA A 154 14.35 -16.61 0.36
N THR A 155 13.42 -17.40 0.89
CA THR A 155 12.73 -18.48 0.17
C THR A 155 11.24 -18.23 -0.01
N ARG A 156 10.54 -17.82 1.04
CA ARG A 156 9.12 -17.51 0.97
C ARG A 156 8.89 -16.18 0.26
N ARG A 157 7.72 -16.02 -0.35
CA ARG A 157 7.26 -14.77 -0.98
C ARG A 157 6.41 -13.95 -0.03
N VAL A 158 5.71 -14.63 0.86
CA VAL A 158 4.79 -14.05 1.84
C VAL A 158 5.00 -14.72 3.19
N VAL A 159 5.05 -13.91 4.25
CA VAL A 159 5.23 -14.39 5.63
C VAL A 159 4.35 -13.65 6.61
N ALA A 160 4.05 -14.32 7.73
CA ALA A 160 3.60 -13.66 8.94
C ALA A 160 4.84 -13.11 9.67
N ASN A 161 4.86 -11.80 9.92
CA ASN A 161 5.93 -11.12 10.62
C ASN A 161 5.41 -10.58 11.96
N PHE A 162 5.99 -11.05 13.06
CA PHE A 162 5.72 -10.48 14.37
C PHE A 162 6.58 -9.23 14.57
N VAL A 163 5.94 -8.11 14.88
CA VAL A 163 6.59 -6.81 15.02
C VAL A 163 6.62 -6.44 16.50
N SER A 164 7.73 -6.74 17.19
CA SER A 164 7.84 -6.59 18.65
C SER A 164 7.50 -5.18 19.14
N LYS A 165 7.94 -4.14 18.42
CA LYS A 165 7.65 -2.74 18.79
C LYS A 165 6.15 -2.38 18.76
N LEU A 166 5.35 -3.12 17.99
CA LEU A 166 3.90 -2.94 17.88
C LEU A 166 3.13 -3.99 18.67
N ASN A 167 3.82 -5.01 19.20
CA ASN A 167 3.24 -6.21 19.80
C ASN A 167 2.11 -6.81 18.92
N ALA A 168 2.35 -6.89 17.61
CA ALA A 168 1.32 -7.28 16.65
C ALA A 168 1.89 -8.06 15.48
N TRP A 169 1.07 -8.96 14.93
CA TRP A 169 1.36 -9.66 13.68
C TRP A 169 0.97 -8.81 12.46
N ARG A 170 1.75 -8.99 11.40
CA ARG A 170 1.54 -8.44 10.06
C ARG A 170 1.73 -9.54 9.03
N LEU A 171 0.99 -9.47 7.94
CA LEU A 171 1.28 -10.23 6.73
C LEU A 171 2.12 -9.34 5.83
N THR A 172 3.15 -9.88 5.19
CA THR A 172 4.05 -9.06 4.36
C THR A 172 4.64 -9.85 3.21
N PHE A 173 4.88 -9.15 2.12
CA PHE A 173 5.81 -9.57 1.08
C PHE A 173 7.22 -9.53 1.63
N THR A 174 8.02 -10.47 1.15
CA THR A 174 9.44 -10.59 1.47
C THR A 174 10.27 -9.91 0.38
N PHE A 175 11.56 -9.68 0.65
CA PHE A 175 12.46 -9.11 -0.35
C PHE A 175 12.54 -9.92 -1.65
N PRO A 176 12.57 -11.28 -1.63
CA PRO A 176 12.49 -12.06 -2.86
C PRO A 176 11.32 -11.71 -3.78
N LEU A 177 10.12 -11.49 -3.23
CA LEU A 177 8.95 -11.12 -4.04
C LEU A 177 9.02 -9.66 -4.49
N ILE A 178 9.34 -8.74 -3.57
CA ILE A 178 9.42 -7.30 -3.86
C ILE A 178 10.45 -7.01 -4.95
N ASN A 179 11.65 -7.58 -4.82
CA ASN A 179 12.76 -7.36 -5.76
C ASN A 179 12.58 -8.12 -7.09
N HIS A 180 11.59 -9.00 -7.20
CA HIS A 180 11.26 -9.66 -8.48
C HIS A 180 10.38 -8.81 -9.40
N ALA A 181 9.75 -7.75 -8.88
CA ALA A 181 8.84 -6.90 -9.65
C ALA A 181 9.51 -6.21 -10.84
N ARG A 182 8.74 -5.93 -11.91
CA ARG A 182 9.20 -5.14 -13.05
C ARG A 182 9.48 -3.69 -12.66
N HIS A 183 8.65 -3.13 -11.77
CA HIS A 183 8.82 -1.78 -11.25
C HIS A 183 8.43 -1.73 -9.78
N VAL A 184 9.32 -1.22 -8.94
CA VAL A 184 9.02 -0.82 -7.56
C VAL A 184 9.05 0.69 -7.47
N CYS A 185 7.99 1.28 -6.90
CA CYS A 185 7.85 2.71 -6.75
C CYS A 185 7.60 3.08 -5.28
N PHE A 186 8.53 3.81 -4.67
CA PHE A 186 8.35 4.39 -3.35
C PHE A 186 7.57 5.70 -3.45
N LEU A 187 6.53 5.84 -2.63
CA LEU A 187 5.72 7.05 -2.49
C LEU A 187 5.99 7.67 -1.12
N VAL A 188 6.96 8.57 -1.05
CA VAL A 188 7.47 9.16 0.21
C VAL A 188 7.05 10.61 0.30
N ASN A 189 6.57 11.03 1.46
CA ASN A 189 6.43 12.46 1.76
C ASN A 189 7.79 12.93 2.31
N ALA A 190 8.57 13.60 1.47
CA ALA A 190 9.96 13.95 1.78
C ALA A 190 10.07 15.09 2.80
N SER A 191 9.08 15.98 2.87
CA SER A 191 9.09 17.11 3.83
C SER A 191 9.08 16.64 5.28
N LYS A 192 8.53 15.46 5.58
CA LYS A 192 8.54 14.89 6.93
C LYS A 192 9.82 14.13 7.30
N GLN A 193 10.58 13.62 6.31
CA GLN A 193 11.60 12.58 6.54
C GLN A 193 12.83 12.71 5.62
N ALA A 194 13.27 13.93 5.29
CA ALA A 194 14.34 14.18 4.33
C ALA A 194 15.65 13.42 4.64
N LYS A 195 16.17 13.53 5.87
CA LYS A 195 17.43 12.86 6.27
C LYS A 195 17.33 11.33 6.22
N LEU A 196 16.20 10.76 6.63
CA LEU A 196 15.99 9.31 6.55
C LEU A 196 15.92 8.86 5.10
N THR A 197 15.18 9.60 4.27
CA THR A 197 15.03 9.32 2.83
C THR A 197 16.40 9.32 2.14
N GLU A 198 17.24 10.30 2.43
CA GLU A 198 18.61 10.38 1.92
C GLU A 198 19.46 9.16 2.31
N ARG A 199 19.45 8.77 3.59
CA ARG A 199 20.19 7.59 4.07
C ARG A 199 19.71 6.31 3.41
N VAL A 200 18.40 6.14 3.26
CA VAL A 200 17.79 4.97 2.63
C VAL A 200 18.17 4.90 1.14
N ILE A 201 18.07 6.01 0.41
CA ILE A 201 18.47 6.09 -1.01
C ILE A 201 19.97 5.83 -1.17
N SER A 202 20.79 6.28 -0.19
CA SER A 202 22.24 6.03 -0.17
C SER A 202 22.62 4.59 0.19
N GLY A 203 21.64 3.70 0.42
CA GLY A 203 21.91 2.28 0.64
C GLY A 203 22.25 1.91 2.09
N ASP A 204 21.88 2.73 3.08
CA ASP A 204 22.18 2.45 4.49
C ASP A 204 21.52 1.12 4.94
N PRO A 205 22.31 0.07 5.25
CA PRO A 205 21.78 -1.27 5.52
C PRO A 205 21.01 -1.37 6.84
N GLN A 206 21.08 -0.34 7.70
CA GLN A 206 20.26 -0.27 8.91
C GLN A 206 18.76 -0.21 8.58
N PHE A 207 18.39 0.34 7.42
CA PHE A 207 17.00 0.55 7.04
C PHE A 207 16.52 -0.50 6.03
N PRO A 208 15.49 -1.29 6.36
CA PRO A 208 14.96 -2.32 5.46
C PRO A 208 14.61 -1.82 4.05
N ALA A 209 14.13 -0.58 3.93
CA ALA A 209 13.79 0.02 2.63
C ALA A 209 14.99 0.14 1.68
N SER A 210 16.23 0.27 2.19
CA SER A 210 17.43 0.35 1.35
C SER A 210 17.78 -0.98 0.67
N ARG A 211 17.22 -2.09 1.17
CA ARG A 211 17.39 -3.44 0.60
C ARG A 211 16.43 -3.74 -0.55
N VAL A 212 15.53 -2.82 -0.87
CA VAL A 212 14.68 -2.91 -2.05
C VAL A 212 15.51 -2.52 -3.27
N ASN A 213 15.94 -3.53 -4.02
CA ASN A 213 16.80 -3.41 -5.18
C ASN A 213 16.38 -4.43 -6.24
N PRO A 214 15.37 -4.12 -7.07
CA PRO A 214 14.93 -5.00 -8.14
C PRO A 214 15.96 -5.03 -9.28
N THR A 215 16.95 -5.93 -9.21
CA THR A 215 18.09 -5.98 -10.15
C THR A 215 17.69 -6.22 -11.61
N ALA A 216 16.58 -6.90 -11.86
CA ALA A 216 16.00 -7.12 -13.19
C ALA A 216 14.78 -6.21 -13.46
N GLY A 217 14.58 -5.17 -12.66
CA GLY A 217 13.45 -4.24 -12.74
C GLY A 217 13.89 -2.79 -12.59
N LYS A 218 12.92 -1.90 -12.40
CA LYS A 218 13.13 -0.48 -12.15
C LYS A 218 12.79 -0.14 -10.71
N LEU A 219 13.61 0.68 -10.06
CA LEU A 219 13.29 1.34 -8.80
C LEU A 219 13.01 2.83 -9.07
N THR A 220 11.95 3.39 -8.49
CA THR A 220 11.65 4.82 -8.60
C THR A 220 11.22 5.37 -7.25
N TRP A 221 11.69 6.56 -6.93
CA TRP A 221 11.31 7.31 -5.73
C TRP A 221 10.49 8.51 -6.16
N ILE A 222 9.23 8.56 -5.75
CA ILE A 222 8.37 9.73 -5.90
C ILE A 222 8.34 10.42 -4.55
N LEU A 223 9.01 11.57 -4.51
CA LEU A 223 9.14 12.42 -3.34
C LEU A 223 8.09 13.52 -3.42
N GLY A 224 7.05 13.42 -2.60
CA GLY A 224 6.06 14.46 -2.42
C GLY A 224 6.55 15.53 -1.45
N GLU A 225 6.22 16.79 -1.74
CA GLU A 225 6.38 17.93 -0.83
C GLU A 225 5.30 17.98 0.25
#